data_AF-A0A401SFY6-F1
#
_entry.id   AF-A0A401SFY6-F1
#
_cell.length_a   1.000
_cell.length_b   1.000
_cell.length_c   1.000
_cell.angle_alpha   90.00
_cell.angle_beta   90.00
_cell.angle_gamma   90.00
#
_symmetry.space_group_name_H-M   'P 1'
#
loop_
_entity.id
_entity.type
_entity.pdbx_description
1 polymer ?
#
loop_
_entity_poly.entity_id
_entity_poly.type
_entity_poly.pdbx_seq_one_letter_code
_entity_poly.pdbx_strand_id
1 'polypeptide(L)'
;RPGLQHKLLRLPLSRIKGLMKADPDVSLASQEAVFAIGKATELFVEVIAKDAYSFALRGKRKTIQRKDVDNAVDATDEFAFLEGTLD
;
A
#
# COMPACT_ATOMS: atom_id res chain seq x y z
N ARG A 1 -8.20 -5.85 23.81
CA ARG A 1 -6.87 -6.31 24.29
C ARG A 1 -5.82 -5.90 23.25
N PRO A 2 -4.91 -4.96 23.55
CA PRO A 2 -3.99 -4.37 22.56
C PRO A 2 -3.04 -5.35 21.85
N GLY A 3 -2.77 -6.52 22.44
CA GLY A 3 -1.79 -7.48 21.92
C GLY A 3 -2.27 -8.43 20.81
N LEU A 4 -3.57 -8.58 20.56
CA LEU A 4 -4.05 -9.51 19.52
C LEU A 4 -3.96 -8.91 18.11
N GLN A 5 -4.22 -7.60 17.99
CA GLN A 5 -4.19 -6.89 16.70
C GLN A 5 -2.79 -6.86 16.08
N HIS A 6 -1.74 -6.78 16.90
CA HIS A 6 -0.35 -6.86 16.44
C HIS A 6 0.02 -8.21 15.79
N LYS A 7 -0.75 -9.28 16.06
CA LYS A 7 -0.54 -10.58 15.40
C LYS A 7 -1.33 -10.74 14.10
N LEU A 8 -2.29 -9.85 13.82
CA LEU A 8 -3.17 -9.92 12.65
C LEU A 8 -2.66 -9.12 11.45
N LEU A 9 -1.76 -8.16 11.69
CA LEU A 9 -1.11 -7.37 10.66
C LEU A 9 0.40 -7.65 10.65
N ARG A 10 0.97 -7.71 9.45
CA ARG A 10 2.40 -7.76 9.17
C ARG A 10 3.05 -6.38 9.30
N LEU A 11 2.28 -5.32 9.04
CA LEU A 11 2.75 -3.95 9.13
C LEU A 11 2.66 -3.42 10.59
N PRO A 12 3.67 -2.69 11.07
CA PRO A 12 3.67 -2.16 12.43
C PRO A 12 2.68 -1.00 12.59
N LEU A 13 1.67 -1.20 13.45
CA LEU A 13 0.63 -0.19 13.77
C LEU A 13 1.20 1.17 14.20
N SER A 14 2.33 1.19 14.90
CA SER A 14 2.97 2.44 15.33
C SER A 14 3.47 3.28 14.14
N ARG A 15 3.98 2.65 13.08
CA ARG A 15 4.43 3.34 11.87
C ARG A 15 3.24 3.82 11.05
N ILE A 16 2.19 3.01 10.93
CA ILE A 16 0.94 3.40 10.26
C ILE A 16 0.36 4.64 10.95
N LYS A 17 0.24 4.63 12.28
CA LYS A 17 -0.23 5.78 13.05
C LYS A 17 0.66 7.02 12.85
N GLY A 18 1.97 6.84 12.79
CA GLY A 18 2.92 7.92 12.52
C GLY A 18 2.70 8.57 11.15
N LEU A 19 2.51 7.76 10.10
CA LEU A 19 2.23 8.24 8.75
C LEU A 19 0.87 8.94 8.65
N MET A 20 -0.17 8.40 9.28
CA MET A 20 -1.48 9.06 9.34
C MET A 20 -1.41 10.45 9.98
N LYS A 21 -0.57 10.61 11.02
CA LYS A 21 -0.39 11.88 11.73
C LYS A 21 0.69 12.78 11.13
N ALA A 22 1.29 12.40 9.99
CA ALA A 22 2.16 13.28 9.24
C ALA A 22 1.36 14.39 8.54
N ASP A 23 0.06 14.13 8.29
CA ASP A 23 -0.89 15.14 7.89
C ASP A 23 -1.22 16.07 9.08
N PRO A 24 -0.99 17.39 8.97
CA PRO A 24 -1.22 18.35 10.06
C PRO A 24 -2.68 18.44 10.49
N ASP A 25 -3.63 18.09 9.61
CA ASP A 25 -5.05 18.13 9.91
C ASP A 25 -5.52 16.89 10.71
N VAL A 26 -4.67 15.85 10.82
CA VAL A 26 -4.96 14.62 11.57
C VAL A 26 -4.44 14.70 13.01
N SER A 27 -5.24 15.32 13.88
CA SER A 27 -4.91 15.46 15.31
C SER A 27 -5.03 14.14 16.10
N LEU A 28 -6.06 13.34 15.82
CA LEU A 28 -6.38 12.08 16.50
C LEU A 28 -6.56 10.94 15.49
N ALA A 29 -6.01 9.78 15.82
CA ALA A 29 -6.20 8.54 15.07
C ALA A 29 -6.56 7.42 16.06
N SER A 30 -7.79 6.90 15.95
CA SER A 30 -8.28 5.82 16.80
C SER A 30 -7.54 4.51 16.49
N GLN A 31 -7.51 3.58 17.44
CA GLN A 31 -6.86 2.28 17.23
C GLN A 31 -7.52 1.50 16.08
N GLU A 32 -8.84 1.60 15.94
CA GLU A 32 -9.61 0.95 14.88
C GLU A 32 -9.28 1.52 13.49
N ALA A 33 -9.18 2.85 13.38
CA ALA A 33 -8.78 3.50 12.13
C ALA A 33 -7.36 3.09 11.71
N VAL A 34 -6.40 3.10 12.65
CA VAL A 34 -5.02 2.66 12.39
C VAL A 34 -4.99 1.20 11.95
N PHE A 35 -5.80 0.33 12.56
CA PHE A 35 -5.90 -1.07 12.16
C PHE A 35 -6.51 -1.23 10.77
N ALA A 36 -7.60 -0.52 10.46
CA ALA A 36 -8.27 -0.57 9.17
C ALA A 36 -7.33 -0.11 8.03
N ILE A 37 -6.64 1.01 8.22
CA ILE A 37 -5.63 1.49 7.27
C ILE A 37 -4.50 0.47 7.13
N GLY A 38 -4.01 -0.09 8.24
CA GLY A 38 -3.01 -1.14 8.19
C GLY A 38 -3.43 -2.35 7.35
N LYS A 39 -4.69 -2.78 7.47
CA LYS A 39 -5.20 -3.89 6.66
C LYS A 39 -5.39 -3.52 5.20
N ALA A 40 -5.91 -2.33 4.94
CA ALA A 40 -6.07 -1.80 3.59
C ALA A 40 -4.71 -1.66 2.88
N THR A 41 -3.67 -1.20 3.58
CA THR A 41 -2.30 -1.11 3.02
C THR A 41 -1.74 -2.48 2.65
N GLU A 42 -1.96 -3.53 3.44
CA GLU A 42 -1.53 -4.88 3.06
C GLU A 42 -2.21 -5.37 1.78
N LEU A 43 -3.53 -5.19 1.69
CA LEU A 43 -4.31 -5.57 0.51
C LEU A 43 -3.88 -4.76 -0.71
N PHE A 44 -3.67 -3.45 -0.54
CA PHE A 44 -3.19 -2.56 -1.58
C PHE A 44 -1.85 -3.01 -2.16
N VAL A 45 -0.86 -3.33 -1.29
CA VAL A 45 0.45 -3.85 -1.72
C VAL A 45 0.30 -5.18 -2.48
N GLU A 46 -0.59 -6.06 -2.05
CA GLU A 46 -0.84 -7.33 -2.74
C GLU A 46 -1.45 -7.11 -4.15
N VAL A 47 -2.41 -6.19 -4.29
CA VAL A 47 -3.06 -5.89 -5.57
C VAL A 47 -2.05 -5.28 -6.55
N ILE A 48 -1.37 -4.19 -6.16
CA ILE A 48 -0.42 -3.52 -7.07
C ILE A 48 0.75 -4.44 -7.45
N ALA A 49 1.20 -5.31 -6.54
CA ALA A 49 2.24 -6.29 -6.84
C ALA A 49 1.79 -7.33 -7.88
N LYS A 50 0.53 -7.81 -7.81
CA LYS A 50 -0.04 -8.74 -8.81
C LYS A 50 -0.19 -8.09 -10.17
N ASP A 51 -0.63 -6.83 -10.21
CA ASP A 51 -0.80 -6.09 -11.46
C ASP A 51 0.56 -5.80 -12.11
N ALA A 52 1.52 -5.31 -11.34
CA ALA A 52 2.90 -5.13 -11.80
C ALA A 52 3.51 -6.46 -12.28
N TYR A 53 3.27 -7.57 -11.57
CA TYR A 53 3.73 -8.87 -12.01
C TYR A 53 3.13 -9.29 -13.36
N SER A 54 1.87 -8.94 -13.62
CA SER A 54 1.22 -9.19 -14.91
C SER A 54 1.92 -8.47 -16.06
N PHE A 55 2.41 -7.25 -15.85
CA PHE A 55 3.25 -6.53 -16.82
C PHE A 55 4.63 -7.16 -16.99
N ALA A 56 5.26 -7.64 -15.91
CA ALA A 56 6.51 -8.38 -15.99
C ALA A 56 6.36 -9.65 -16.85
N LEU A 57 5.27 -10.40 -16.67
CA LEU A 57 4.94 -11.60 -17.44
C LEU A 57 4.69 -11.30 -18.93
N ARG A 58 4.00 -10.19 -19.26
CA ARG A 58 3.84 -9.73 -20.66
C ARG A 58 5.20 -9.48 -21.32
N GLY A 59 6.17 -8.98 -20.54
CA GLY A 59 7.57 -8.85 -20.93
C GLY A 59 8.41 -10.12 -20.88
N LYS A 60 7.79 -11.31 -20.68
CA LYS A 60 8.45 -12.62 -20.51
C LYS A 60 9.48 -12.66 -19.37
N ARG A 61 9.27 -11.85 -18.33
CA ARG A 61 10.13 -11.79 -17.13
C ARG A 61 9.40 -12.36 -15.93
N LYS A 62 10.17 -12.89 -14.97
CA LYS A 62 9.67 -13.32 -13.64
C LYS A 62 10.08 -12.36 -12.52
N THR A 63 10.87 -11.34 -12.84
CA THR A 63 11.33 -10.32 -11.91
C THR A 63 10.62 -9.02 -12.24
N ILE A 64 9.90 -8.47 -11.27
CA ILE A 64 9.27 -7.15 -11.34
C ILE A 64 10.36 -6.08 -11.42
N GLN A 65 10.18 -5.13 -12.33
CA GLN A 65 11.00 -3.93 -12.48
C GLN A 65 10.12 -2.69 -12.20
N ARG A 66 10.75 -1.54 -11.93
CA ARG A 66 10.03 -0.27 -11.69
C ARG A 66 9.00 0.04 -12.78
N LYS A 67 9.41 -0.06 -14.04
CA LYS A 67 8.52 0.11 -15.20
C LYS A 67 7.24 -0.74 -15.17
N ASP A 68 7.26 -1.89 -14.51
CA ASP A 68 6.06 -2.74 -14.41
C ASP A 68 5.06 -2.19 -13.40
N VAL A 69 5.55 -1.53 -12.35
CA VAL A 69 4.73 -0.78 -11.39
C VAL A 69 4.20 0.48 -12.06
N ASP A 70 5.04 1.22 -12.80
CA ASP A 70 4.62 2.41 -13.55
C ASP A 70 3.49 2.06 -14.53
N ASN A 71 3.67 0.99 -15.32
CA ASN A 71 2.62 0.51 -16.22
C ASN A 71 1.35 0.04 -15.50
N ALA A 72 1.46 -0.47 -14.27
CA ALA A 72 0.29 -0.86 -13.49
C ALA A 72 -0.48 0.35 -12.99
N VAL A 73 0.23 1.41 -12.57
CA VAL A 73 -0.37 2.69 -12.19
C VAL A 73 -1.08 3.33 -13.39
N ASP A 74 -0.41 3.42 -14.54
CA ASP A 74 -0.96 4.05 -15.76
C ASP A 74 -2.17 3.31 -16.34
N ALA A 75 -2.32 2.01 -16.06
CA ALA A 75 -3.36 1.17 -16.65
C ALA A 75 -4.62 1.01 -15.77
N THR A 76 -4.59 1.51 -14.53
CA THR A 76 -5.63 1.27 -13.53
C THR A 76 -6.05 2.59 -12.90
N ASP A 77 -7.28 3.06 -13.21
CA ASP A 77 -7.80 4.34 -12.73
C ASP A 77 -7.80 4.45 -11.20
N GLU A 78 -8.00 3.33 -10.48
CA GLU A 78 -7.93 3.29 -9.01
C GLU A 78 -6.54 3.61 -8.45
N PHE A 79 -5.49 3.55 -9.28
CA PHE A 79 -4.12 3.92 -8.92
C PHE A 79 -3.72 5.33 -9.34
N ALA A 80 -4.62 6.12 -9.93
CA ALA A 80 -4.31 7.49 -10.39
C ALA A 80 -3.72 8.40 -9.29
N PHE A 81 -4.01 8.13 -8.01
CA PHE A 81 -3.41 8.86 -6.88
C PHE A 81 -1.88 8.66 -6.73
N LEU A 82 -1.31 7.69 -7.46
CA LEU A 82 0.13 7.43 -7.51
C LEU A 82 0.83 8.09 -8.70
N GLU A 83 0.10 8.70 -9.64
CA GLU A 83 0.70 9.40 -10.78
C GLU A 83 1.66 10.51 -10.30
N GLY A 84 2.86 10.55 -10.86
CA GLY A 84 3.91 11.50 -10.47
C GLY A 84 4.54 11.29 -9.09
N THR A 85 4.15 10.24 -8.34
CA THR A 85 4.78 9.91 -7.04
C THR A 85 5.98 8.98 -7.18
N LEU A 86 6.12 8.32 -8.32
CA LEU A 86 7.13 7.29 -8.60
C LEU A 86 8.25 7.80 -9.50
N ASP A 87 8.54 9.10 -9.53
CA ASP A 87 9.63 9.72 -10.31
C ASP A 87 10.99 9.73 -9.57
#